data_AF-A0A9D7XQR2-F1
#
_entry.id   AF-A0A9D7XQR2-F1
#
_cell.length_a   1.000
_cell.length_b   1.000
_cell.length_c   1.000
_cell.angle_alpha   90.00
_cell.angle_beta   90.00
_cell.angle_gamma   90.00
#
_symmetry.space_group_name_H-M   'P 1'
#
loop_
_entity.id
_entity.type
_entity.pdbx_description
1 polymer ?
#
loop_
_entity_poly.entity_id
_entity_poly.type
_entity_poly.pdbx_seq_one_letter_code
_entity_poly.pdbx_strand_id
1 'polypeptide(L)'
;MKGNINQKDTKSKVKTQPKDKESKAKDKKKNASKPVNPVLKAILRPIMSIRKLRVNYGETVSTTIPGFTPQSRLLGLSSGFGAPGWDFIAGIQPKINRRAEEKTGDWLANAQSRSWITTNAFQNSPILQSSMKNLDGKLTLEPFTDFKIDVDASRNVSNNFSEFFKTYTKGANTINDIDRRSPREIGSFSMSYLSIPTLFRDDSLQLADLFHKFENNRAIISRQRGVSIHETDGPEYAKGFGRKQQDILVPAFLSAYTNKSPENFELTDMFKWVPRPNWTINYNGLSKLPFLKDIFSNIRISHGYKNTLSVNSFESDLSYTDYDPINNIKDGQQNQRNLDTISHNYYSQFLLPSIIIEESFSPLIGIDIKTKNDMNISFSYTKKRSLQMGFISYELAETRSTTLDFGFDWKMKNVRIGFLPGFNSAANKKKASSKKEEEKSNAKRGNDLDILFDLSFADNLTLNHLLDQEAGARATRGSKDITISPAIRYDINKNVNLRFFVDFRKQEPYVSNSYKVVTTKGGLTIRISLE
;
A
#
# COMPACT_ATOMS: atom_id res chain seq x y z
N MET A 1 -21.69 66.91 22.29
CA MET A 1 -22.32 67.71 23.36
C MET A 1 -22.95 66.76 24.36
N LYS A 2 -22.83 67.10 25.65
CA LYS A 2 -23.22 66.34 26.85
C LYS A 2 -24.69 65.90 26.86
N GLY A 3 -25.02 64.83 27.59
CA GLY A 3 -26.40 64.58 28.03
C GLY A 3 -26.69 63.19 28.60
N ASN A 4 -26.15 62.88 29.78
CA ASN A 4 -26.73 61.88 30.69
C ASN A 4 -28.08 62.40 31.23
N ILE A 5 -29.05 61.53 31.54
CA ILE A 5 -29.93 61.58 32.74
C ILE A 5 -30.71 60.24 32.90
N ASN A 6 -30.28 59.52 33.93
CA ASN A 6 -30.96 58.75 34.98
C ASN A 6 -32.48 58.45 34.98
N GLN A 7 -32.75 57.16 35.25
CA GLN A 7 -33.57 56.55 36.32
C GLN A 7 -35.01 57.02 36.59
N LYS A 8 -35.94 56.05 36.64
CA LYS A 8 -36.70 55.77 37.88
C LYS A 8 -37.39 54.40 37.88
N ASP A 9 -37.06 53.63 38.91
CA ASP A 9 -37.82 52.48 39.42
C ASP A 9 -39.22 52.90 39.91
N THR A 10 -40.21 52.01 39.77
CA THR A 10 -41.30 51.92 40.74
C THR A 10 -41.79 50.48 40.86
N LYS A 11 -41.56 49.88 42.04
CA LYS A 11 -42.16 48.62 42.51
C LYS A 11 -43.52 48.89 43.15
N SER A 12 -44.53 48.06 42.86
CA SER A 12 -45.56 47.62 43.83
C SER A 12 -46.26 46.36 43.28
N LYS A 13 -46.09 45.19 43.93
CA LYS A 13 -47.07 44.43 44.76
C LYS A 13 -48.33 44.00 43.96
N VAL A 14 -48.89 42.79 44.01
CA VAL A 14 -48.74 41.57 44.83
C VAL A 14 -49.65 40.48 44.21
N LYS A 15 -49.23 39.20 44.28
CA LYS A 15 -50.00 37.92 44.24
C LYS A 15 -50.97 37.62 43.09
N THR A 16 -50.77 36.48 42.40
CA THR A 16 -51.55 35.23 42.59
C THR A 16 -50.82 34.05 41.93
N GLN A 17 -51.01 32.87 42.52
CA GLN A 17 -50.35 31.57 42.34
C GLN A 17 -50.78 30.78 41.07
N PRO A 18 -50.27 29.55 40.81
CA PRO A 18 -49.82 29.12 39.48
C PRO A 18 -50.79 28.12 38.81
N LYS A 19 -51.05 28.32 37.52
CA LYS A 19 -51.47 27.26 36.59
C LYS A 19 -50.77 27.55 35.27
N ASP A 20 -49.92 26.62 34.82
CA ASP A 20 -49.39 26.45 33.45
C ASP A 20 -47.97 25.86 33.45
N LYS A 21 -47.77 24.76 34.18
CA LYS A 21 -46.59 23.89 34.01
C LYS A 21 -46.89 22.54 33.36
N GLU A 22 -48.13 22.27 32.97
CA GLU A 22 -48.49 21.01 32.27
C GLU A 22 -48.60 21.13 30.74
N SER A 23 -48.65 22.33 30.17
CA SER A 23 -48.75 22.48 28.70
C SER A 23 -47.39 22.44 27.97
N LYS A 24 -46.28 22.83 28.62
CA LYS A 24 -44.94 22.81 27.99
C LYS A 24 -44.22 21.45 28.03
N ALA A 25 -44.77 20.45 28.72
CA ALA A 25 -44.24 19.09 28.72
C ALA A 25 -44.82 18.21 27.58
N LYS A 26 -45.93 18.62 26.95
CA LYS A 26 -46.57 17.85 25.86
C LYS A 26 -46.08 18.19 24.46
N ASP A 27 -45.51 19.38 24.23
CA ASP A 27 -45.02 19.77 22.90
C ASP A 27 -43.57 19.38 22.57
N LYS A 28 -42.77 18.92 23.54
CA LYS A 28 -41.44 18.32 23.27
C LYS A 28 -41.50 16.84 22.89
N LYS A 29 -42.67 16.19 22.90
CA LYS A 29 -42.85 14.78 22.51
C LYS A 29 -43.37 14.57 21.08
N LYS A 30 -43.58 15.62 20.30
CA LYS A 30 -44.13 15.55 18.93
C LYS A 30 -43.11 15.66 17.78
N ASN A 31 -41.81 15.65 18.08
CA ASN A 31 -40.75 15.39 17.09
C ASN A 31 -40.14 13.99 17.28
N ALA A 32 -40.96 13.01 17.66
CA ALA A 32 -40.61 11.61 17.44
C ALA A 32 -40.72 11.37 15.93
N SER A 33 -39.57 11.31 15.27
CA SER A 33 -39.43 10.91 13.86
C SER A 33 -40.43 9.79 13.55
N LYS A 34 -41.30 10.01 12.55
CA LYS A 34 -42.23 9.00 12.03
C LYS A 34 -41.50 7.64 11.95
N PRO A 35 -42.10 6.53 12.41
CA PRO A 35 -41.45 5.23 12.33
C PRO A 35 -41.16 4.93 10.86
N VAL A 36 -39.90 5.12 10.47
CA VAL A 36 -39.40 4.79 9.13
C VAL A 36 -39.68 3.30 8.94
N ASN A 37 -40.36 2.95 7.84
CA ASN A 37 -40.71 1.57 7.49
C ASN A 37 -39.47 0.67 7.72
N PRO A 38 -39.59 -0.47 8.42
CA PRO A 38 -38.46 -1.36 8.72
C PRO A 38 -37.64 -1.73 7.47
N VAL A 39 -38.28 -1.85 6.31
CA VAL A 39 -37.61 -2.08 5.01
C VAL A 39 -36.76 -0.86 4.60
N LEU A 40 -37.33 0.34 4.70
CA LEU A 40 -36.63 1.59 4.40
C LEU A 40 -35.48 1.84 5.39
N LYS A 41 -35.63 1.46 6.66
CA LYS A 41 -34.57 1.52 7.68
C LYS A 41 -33.46 0.50 7.42
N ALA A 42 -33.79 -0.68 6.89
CA ALA A 42 -32.81 -1.69 6.49
C ALA A 42 -31.97 -1.23 5.29
N ILE A 43 -32.58 -0.53 4.32
CA ILE A 43 -31.89 0.03 3.13
C ILE A 43 -31.08 1.28 3.47
N LEU A 44 -31.62 2.18 4.31
CA LEU A 44 -30.95 3.44 4.67
C LEU A 44 -29.72 3.23 5.56
N ARG A 45 -29.68 2.19 6.41
CA ARG A 45 -28.57 1.96 7.35
C ARG A 45 -27.22 1.75 6.65
N PRO A 46 -27.08 0.87 5.64
CA PRO A 46 -25.84 0.75 4.86
C PRO A 46 -25.44 2.05 4.16
N ILE A 47 -26.41 2.76 3.56
CA ILE A 47 -26.14 4.02 2.85
C ILE A 47 -25.65 5.09 3.82
N MET A 48 -26.27 5.21 4.98
CA MET A 48 -25.89 6.14 6.05
C MET A 48 -24.54 5.80 6.70
N SER A 49 -24.06 4.56 6.55
CA SER A 49 -22.72 4.18 7.00
C SER A 49 -21.62 4.77 6.10
N ILE A 50 -21.92 5.09 4.83
CA ILE A 50 -20.93 5.67 3.92
C ILE A 50 -20.68 7.12 4.33
N ARG A 51 -19.46 7.43 4.76
CA ARG A 51 -19.04 8.79 5.15
C ARG A 51 -18.38 9.54 4.00
N LYS A 52 -17.56 8.84 3.23
CA LYS A 52 -16.78 9.45 2.14
C LYS A 52 -16.40 8.40 1.10
N LEU A 53 -16.63 8.73 -0.15
CA LEU A 53 -16.08 8.00 -1.30
C LEU A 53 -15.19 8.96 -2.09
N ARG A 54 -13.96 8.53 -2.38
CA ARG A 54 -13.02 9.24 -3.25
C ARG A 54 -12.56 8.25 -4.32
N VAL A 55 -12.67 8.66 -5.56
CA VAL A 55 -12.11 7.93 -6.70
C VAL A 55 -11.26 8.93 -7.46
N ASN A 56 -9.97 8.62 -7.58
CA ASN A 56 -9.02 9.37 -8.38
C ASN A 56 -8.64 8.49 -9.57
N TYR A 57 -8.74 9.05 -10.77
CA TYR A 57 -8.27 8.43 -11.98
C TYR A 57 -7.41 9.45 -12.72
N GLY A 58 -6.16 9.08 -12.99
CA GLY A 58 -5.21 9.89 -13.73
C GLY A 58 -4.63 9.06 -14.86
N GLU A 59 -4.68 9.61 -16.07
CA GLU A 59 -4.02 9.04 -17.24
C GLU A 59 -3.08 10.10 -17.82
N THR A 60 -1.81 9.75 -17.98
CA THR A 60 -0.80 10.59 -18.62
C THR A 60 -0.26 9.83 -19.81
N VAL A 61 -0.52 10.36 -21.00
CA VAL A 61 -0.07 9.77 -22.26
C VAL A 61 0.84 10.76 -22.98
N SER A 62 1.84 10.24 -23.68
CA SER A 62 2.70 11.03 -24.55
C SER A 62 3.00 10.23 -25.81
N THR A 63 3.09 10.93 -26.95
CA THR A 63 3.48 10.33 -28.21
C THR A 63 4.42 11.25 -28.95
N THR A 64 5.57 10.71 -29.32
CA THR A 64 6.58 11.40 -30.12
C THR A 64 6.77 10.63 -31.42
N ILE A 65 6.45 11.29 -32.53
CA ILE A 65 6.62 10.73 -33.88
C ILE A 65 7.64 11.60 -34.60
N PRO A 66 8.91 11.17 -34.65
CA PRO A 66 9.95 11.92 -35.33
C PRO A 66 9.86 11.75 -36.85
N GLY A 67 10.44 12.68 -37.59
CA GLY A 67 10.43 12.64 -39.06
C GLY A 67 9.12 13.10 -39.70
N PHE A 68 8.23 13.76 -38.96
CA PHE A 68 7.02 14.38 -39.49
C PHE A 68 7.37 15.55 -40.42
N THR A 69 6.94 15.47 -41.68
CA THR A 69 7.28 16.44 -42.75
C THR A 69 6.30 17.61 -42.93
N PRO A 70 4.98 17.48 -42.66
CA PRO A 70 4.06 18.59 -42.87
C PRO A 70 4.38 19.79 -41.98
N GLN A 71 4.45 20.98 -42.58
CA GLN A 71 4.69 22.22 -41.84
C GLN A 71 3.45 22.62 -41.03
N SER A 72 3.64 22.81 -39.73
CA SER A 72 2.62 23.31 -38.82
C SER A 72 2.33 24.80 -39.07
N ARG A 73 1.03 25.16 -39.17
CA ARG A 73 0.55 26.53 -39.33
C ARG A 73 -0.50 26.86 -38.26
N LEU A 74 -1.75 27.08 -38.66
CA LEU A 74 -2.83 27.49 -37.78
C LEU A 74 -3.22 26.33 -36.84
N LEU A 75 -3.29 26.60 -35.53
CA LEU A 75 -3.69 25.63 -34.50
C LEU A 75 -2.84 24.34 -34.49
N GLY A 76 -1.62 24.36 -35.02
CA GLY A 76 -0.76 23.19 -35.08
C GLY A 76 -0.95 22.29 -36.32
N LEU A 77 -1.91 22.60 -37.20
CA LEU A 77 -2.25 21.80 -38.38
C LEU A 77 -1.56 22.30 -39.65
N SER A 78 -1.42 21.41 -40.62
CA SER A 78 -0.90 21.73 -41.96
C SER A 78 -1.88 22.56 -42.81
N SER A 79 -1.39 23.11 -43.92
CA SER A 79 -2.22 23.80 -44.91
C SER A 79 -3.33 22.86 -45.43
N GLY A 80 -4.59 23.19 -45.17
CA GLY A 80 -5.75 22.33 -45.48
C GLY A 80 -6.28 21.51 -44.30
N PHE A 81 -5.80 21.75 -43.06
CA PHE A 81 -6.29 21.13 -41.82
C PHE A 81 -6.24 19.59 -41.79
N GLY A 82 -5.37 19.00 -42.61
CA GLY A 82 -5.34 17.56 -42.86
C GLY A 82 -4.34 16.76 -42.02
N ALA A 83 -3.20 17.35 -41.62
CA ALA A 83 -2.11 16.69 -40.90
C ALA A 83 -1.73 17.47 -39.62
N PRO A 84 -1.34 16.83 -38.51
CA PRO A 84 -1.39 15.39 -38.21
C PRO A 84 -2.80 14.83 -37.94
N GLY A 85 -3.81 15.72 -37.85
CA GLY A 85 -5.20 15.38 -37.51
C GLY A 85 -5.66 16.14 -36.27
N TRP A 86 -6.97 16.42 -36.19
CA TRP A 86 -7.55 17.11 -35.03
C TRP A 86 -7.47 16.31 -33.74
N ASP A 87 -7.52 14.99 -33.84
CA ASP A 87 -7.33 14.04 -32.74
C ASP A 87 -5.93 14.16 -32.14
N PHE A 88 -4.89 14.16 -32.99
CA PHE A 88 -3.51 14.30 -32.57
C PHE A 88 -3.26 15.65 -31.88
N ILE A 89 -3.79 16.75 -32.45
CA ILE A 89 -3.67 18.10 -31.85
C ILE A 89 -4.46 18.22 -30.55
N ALA A 90 -5.62 17.56 -30.44
CA ALA A 90 -6.39 17.49 -29.20
C ALA A 90 -5.73 16.62 -28.11
N GLY A 91 -4.56 16.03 -28.38
CA GLY A 91 -3.82 15.20 -27.44
C GLY A 91 -4.34 13.77 -27.34
N ILE A 92 -5.18 13.32 -28.26
CA ILE A 92 -5.60 11.92 -28.35
C ILE A 92 -4.42 11.13 -28.91
N GLN A 93 -3.97 10.14 -28.14
CA GLN A 93 -2.86 9.29 -28.54
C GLN A 93 -3.22 8.53 -29.82
N PRO A 94 -2.41 8.65 -30.90
CA PRO A 94 -2.69 7.94 -32.13
C PRO A 94 -2.60 6.43 -31.90
N LYS A 95 -3.51 5.68 -32.52
CA LYS A 95 -3.45 4.21 -32.49
C LYS A 95 -2.27 3.78 -33.36
N ILE A 96 -1.29 3.15 -32.71
CA ILE A 96 -0.13 2.55 -33.37
C ILE A 96 -0.18 1.05 -33.09
N ASN A 97 -0.16 0.26 -34.16
CA ASN A 97 -0.10 -1.19 -34.02
C ASN A 97 1.20 -1.56 -33.28
N ARG A 98 1.08 -2.42 -32.27
CA ARG A 98 2.21 -2.90 -31.46
C ARG A 98 3.05 -3.97 -32.18
N ARG A 99 2.72 -4.27 -33.44
CA ARG A 99 3.25 -5.37 -34.25
C ARG A 99 3.96 -4.81 -35.47
N ALA A 100 5.07 -5.44 -35.84
CA ALA A 100 5.81 -5.04 -37.02
C ALA A 100 5.13 -5.52 -38.31
N GLU A 101 4.49 -6.70 -38.28
CA GLU A 101 3.88 -7.32 -39.44
C GLU A 101 2.57 -6.64 -39.89
N GLU A 102 1.93 -5.90 -38.98
CA GLU A 102 0.63 -5.24 -39.24
C GLU A 102 0.82 -3.85 -39.85
N LYS A 103 1.00 -3.82 -41.17
CA LYS A 103 1.32 -2.61 -41.96
C LYS A 103 0.15 -1.69 -42.29
N THR A 104 -1.08 -2.03 -41.89
CA THR A 104 -2.30 -1.28 -42.26
C THR A 104 -3.22 -1.03 -41.06
N GLY A 105 -4.15 -0.08 -41.20
CA GLY A 105 -5.21 0.14 -40.22
C GLY A 105 -4.86 1.05 -39.04
N ASP A 106 -3.69 1.69 -39.06
CA ASP A 106 -3.24 2.53 -37.96
C ASP A 106 -2.74 3.92 -38.39
N TRP A 107 -2.39 4.76 -37.42
CA TRP A 107 -2.03 6.15 -37.71
C TRP A 107 -0.75 6.24 -38.55
N LEU A 108 0.22 5.34 -38.34
CA LEU A 108 1.48 5.35 -39.10
C LEU A 108 1.27 4.91 -40.55
N ALA A 109 0.43 3.92 -40.81
CA ALA A 109 0.04 3.53 -42.17
C ALA A 109 -0.65 4.69 -42.91
N ASN A 110 -1.55 5.39 -42.21
CA ASN A 110 -2.21 6.58 -42.77
C ASN A 110 -1.20 7.71 -43.04
N ALA A 111 -0.29 7.97 -42.10
CA ALA A 111 0.76 8.98 -42.26
C ALA A 111 1.71 8.65 -43.42
N GLN A 112 2.03 7.38 -43.63
CA GLN A 112 2.80 6.90 -44.79
C GLN A 112 2.03 7.12 -46.08
N SER A 113 0.77 6.70 -46.18
CA SER A 113 -0.05 6.87 -47.40
C SER A 113 -0.23 8.33 -47.82
N ARG A 114 -0.18 9.25 -46.86
CA ARG A 114 -0.32 10.70 -47.06
C ARG A 114 1.02 11.44 -47.13
N SER A 115 2.14 10.71 -47.18
CA SER A 115 3.51 11.27 -47.25
C SER A 115 3.85 12.24 -46.11
N TRP A 116 3.35 11.98 -44.90
CA TRP A 116 3.60 12.80 -43.70
C TRP A 116 4.91 12.46 -42.97
N ILE A 117 5.59 11.39 -43.38
CA ILE A 117 6.81 10.90 -42.76
C ILE A 117 7.96 11.00 -43.76
N THR A 118 9.14 11.37 -43.28
CA THR A 118 10.35 11.49 -44.10
C THR A 118 10.80 10.14 -44.65
N THR A 119 11.25 10.14 -45.91
CA THR A 119 11.89 8.98 -46.55
C THR A 119 13.41 8.96 -46.35
N ASN A 120 13.94 9.83 -45.48
CA ASN A 120 15.37 9.91 -45.21
C ASN A 120 15.86 8.69 -44.44
N ALA A 121 16.70 7.86 -45.07
CA ALA A 121 17.30 6.68 -44.46
C ALA A 121 18.21 6.97 -43.24
N PHE A 122 18.65 8.22 -43.06
CA PHE A 122 19.45 8.65 -41.91
C PHE A 122 18.60 8.99 -40.67
N GLN A 123 17.26 9.00 -40.79
CA GLN A 123 16.38 9.24 -39.65
C GLN A 123 16.37 8.02 -38.72
N ASN A 124 17.02 8.17 -37.55
CA ASN A 124 17.24 7.06 -36.61
C ASN A 124 16.54 7.23 -35.27
N SER A 125 15.69 8.25 -35.08
CA SER A 125 14.93 8.39 -33.83
C SER A 125 13.73 7.43 -33.85
N PRO A 126 13.52 6.63 -32.80
CA PRO A 126 12.33 5.78 -32.70
C PRO A 126 11.09 6.61 -32.41
N ILE A 127 9.94 6.06 -32.78
CA ILE A 127 8.64 6.51 -32.27
C ILE A 127 8.56 6.09 -30.82
N LEU A 128 8.04 6.98 -29.97
CA LEU A 128 7.86 6.72 -28.54
C LEU A 128 6.40 6.96 -28.17
N GLN A 129 5.79 6.01 -27.46
CA GLN A 129 4.49 6.17 -26.84
C GLN A 129 4.55 5.77 -25.38
N SER A 130 4.35 6.72 -24.47
CA SER A 130 4.22 6.44 -23.04
C SER A 130 2.77 6.55 -22.59
N SER A 131 2.39 5.71 -21.62
CA SER A 131 1.08 5.68 -20.99
C SER A 131 1.25 5.31 -19.52
N MET A 132 0.85 6.21 -18.63
CA MET A 132 0.76 5.98 -17.19
C MET A 132 -0.70 6.09 -16.76
N LYS A 133 -1.23 5.03 -16.15
CA LYS A 133 -2.60 4.94 -15.66
C LYS A 133 -2.59 4.69 -14.16
N ASN A 134 -3.12 5.63 -13.41
CA ASN A 134 -3.22 5.58 -11.95
C ASN A 134 -4.69 5.60 -11.56
N LEU A 135 -5.11 4.59 -10.81
CA LEU A 135 -6.46 4.46 -10.26
C LEU A 135 -6.33 4.29 -8.76
N ASP A 136 -6.92 5.21 -7.99
CA ASP A 136 -6.98 5.13 -6.53
C ASP A 136 -8.42 5.31 -6.06
N GLY A 137 -8.95 4.30 -5.39
CA GLY A 137 -10.24 4.33 -4.72
C GLY A 137 -10.05 4.34 -3.20
N LYS A 138 -10.81 5.18 -2.50
CA LYS A 138 -10.92 5.17 -1.03
C LYS A 138 -12.38 5.32 -0.59
N LEU A 139 -12.86 4.39 0.22
CA LEU A 139 -14.19 4.36 0.82
C LEU A 139 -14.05 4.37 2.35
N THR A 140 -14.63 5.37 3.00
CA THR A 140 -14.72 5.45 4.47
C THR A 140 -16.14 5.11 4.90
N LEU A 141 -16.28 4.08 5.72
CA LEU A 141 -17.53 3.62 6.32
C LEU A 141 -17.52 3.88 7.84
N GLU A 142 -18.66 4.25 8.39
CA GLU A 142 -18.95 4.31 9.82
C GLU A 142 -20.31 3.65 10.10
N PRO A 143 -20.38 2.31 10.15
CA PRO A 143 -21.61 1.55 10.42
C PRO A 143 -22.32 1.94 11.73
N PHE A 144 -21.56 2.31 12.76
CA PHE A 144 -22.03 2.82 14.04
C PHE A 144 -21.01 3.79 14.61
N THR A 145 -21.44 4.59 15.59
CA THR A 145 -20.64 5.69 16.14
C THR A 145 -19.26 5.22 16.61
N ASP A 146 -18.22 5.94 16.17
CA ASP A 146 -16.82 5.71 16.53
C ASP A 146 -16.21 4.41 15.97
N PHE A 147 -16.90 3.69 15.08
CA PHE A 147 -16.37 2.53 14.36
C PHE A 147 -16.12 2.87 12.90
N LYS A 148 -14.88 3.14 12.55
CA LYS A 148 -14.47 3.57 11.21
C LYS A 148 -13.80 2.42 10.46
N ILE A 149 -14.22 2.20 9.22
CA ILE A 149 -13.55 1.31 8.27
C ILE A 149 -13.12 2.16 7.08
N ASP A 150 -11.82 2.29 6.86
CA ASP A 150 -11.27 2.80 5.62
C ASP A 150 -10.95 1.62 4.72
N VAL A 151 -11.47 1.61 3.50
CA VAL A 151 -11.15 0.64 2.46
C VAL A 151 -10.49 1.38 1.32
N ASP A 152 -9.31 0.93 0.89
CA ASP A 152 -8.59 1.51 -0.24
C ASP A 152 -8.23 0.45 -1.29
N ALA A 153 -8.14 0.87 -2.54
CA ALA A 153 -7.76 0.02 -3.66
C ALA A 153 -6.99 0.89 -4.65
N SER A 154 -5.82 0.42 -5.10
CA SER A 154 -4.96 1.18 -6.00
C SER A 154 -4.45 0.33 -7.15
N ARG A 155 -4.32 0.92 -8.33
CA ARG A 155 -3.77 0.27 -9.52
C ARG A 155 -2.98 1.28 -10.34
N ASN A 156 -1.71 1.00 -10.55
CA ASN A 156 -0.77 1.82 -11.30
C ASN A 156 -0.15 0.97 -12.42
N VAL A 157 -0.31 1.41 -13.66
CA VAL A 157 0.27 0.76 -14.85
C VAL A 157 1.09 1.81 -15.59
N SER A 158 2.35 1.51 -15.85
CA SER A 158 3.21 2.32 -16.70
C SER A 158 3.61 1.48 -17.90
N ASN A 159 3.48 2.03 -19.10
CA ASN A 159 3.88 1.38 -20.34
C ASN A 159 4.59 2.37 -21.26
N ASN A 160 5.72 1.96 -21.81
CA ASN A 160 6.50 2.67 -22.81
C ASN A 160 6.68 1.77 -24.03
N PHE A 161 6.07 2.17 -25.13
CA PHE A 161 6.27 1.54 -26.42
C PHE A 161 7.26 2.34 -27.25
N SER A 162 8.11 1.61 -27.96
CA SER A 162 9.04 2.16 -28.92
C SER A 162 9.08 1.31 -30.19
N GLU A 163 9.21 1.95 -31.33
CA GLU A 163 9.33 1.27 -32.62
C GLU A 163 10.13 2.13 -33.60
N PHE A 164 10.90 1.49 -34.48
CA PHE A 164 11.50 2.19 -35.61
C PHE A 164 10.57 2.14 -36.81
N PHE A 165 10.23 3.31 -37.34
CA PHE A 165 9.42 3.48 -38.54
C PHE A 165 10.18 4.36 -39.53
N LYS A 166 10.91 3.74 -40.45
CA LYS A 166 11.82 4.45 -41.36
C LYS A 166 12.12 3.65 -42.64
N THR A 167 12.72 4.33 -43.61
CA THR A 167 13.33 3.75 -44.81
C THR A 167 14.62 3.02 -44.44
N TYR A 168 14.78 1.77 -44.89
CA TYR A 168 15.97 0.95 -44.61
C TYR A 168 16.86 0.76 -45.83
N THR A 169 16.33 0.92 -47.04
CA THR A 169 17.08 0.72 -48.28
C THR A 169 17.79 2.00 -48.67
N LYS A 170 19.14 1.99 -48.62
CA LYS A 170 19.97 3.15 -48.99
C LYS A 170 19.79 3.45 -50.48
N GLY A 171 19.26 4.63 -50.80
CA GLY A 171 19.01 5.08 -52.18
C GLY A 171 17.56 4.92 -52.65
N ALA A 172 16.71 4.21 -51.92
CA ALA A 172 15.27 4.15 -52.19
C ALA A 172 14.54 5.23 -51.37
N ASN A 173 14.42 6.44 -51.91
CA ASN A 173 13.73 7.54 -51.23
C ASN A 173 12.19 7.49 -51.42
N THR A 174 11.63 6.30 -51.58
CA THR A 174 10.20 6.11 -51.88
C THR A 174 9.41 5.84 -50.61
N ILE A 175 8.21 6.39 -50.53
CA ILE A 175 7.31 6.24 -49.37
C ILE A 175 6.98 4.77 -49.06
N ASN A 176 7.02 3.89 -50.06
CA ASN A 176 6.75 2.46 -49.94
C ASN A 176 7.90 1.67 -49.28
N ASP A 177 9.10 2.25 -49.15
CA ASP A 177 10.26 1.59 -48.50
C ASP A 177 10.30 1.85 -46.98
N ILE A 178 9.37 2.64 -46.45
CA ILE A 178 9.22 2.80 -45.00
C ILE A 178 8.66 1.50 -44.43
N ASP A 179 9.38 0.94 -43.46
CA ASP A 179 8.95 -0.26 -42.75
C ASP A 179 9.05 -0.08 -41.23
N ARG A 180 8.39 -1.00 -40.55
CA ARG A 180 8.34 -1.14 -39.10
C ARG A 180 9.36 -2.14 -38.62
N ARG A 181 10.22 -1.78 -37.66
CA ARG A 181 11.10 -2.76 -37.02
C ARG A 181 11.25 -2.57 -35.53
N SER A 182 11.48 -3.72 -34.90
CA SER A 182 11.79 -3.84 -33.48
C SER A 182 10.80 -3.09 -32.58
N PRO A 183 9.48 -3.33 -32.73
CA PRO A 183 8.53 -2.85 -31.74
C PRO A 183 8.92 -3.46 -30.39
N ARG A 184 9.05 -2.61 -29.39
CA ARG A 184 9.36 -2.99 -28.01
C ARG A 184 8.43 -2.29 -27.06
N GLU A 185 7.87 -3.05 -26.13
CA GLU A 185 6.99 -2.55 -25.07
C GLU A 185 7.65 -2.84 -23.73
N ILE A 186 7.95 -1.80 -22.96
CA ILE A 186 8.57 -1.89 -21.63
C ILE A 186 7.68 -1.16 -20.64
N GLY A 187 7.30 -1.84 -19.57
CA GLY A 187 6.42 -1.26 -18.57
C GLY A 187 6.64 -1.79 -17.17
N SER A 188 5.85 -1.28 -16.25
CA SER A 188 5.78 -1.74 -14.87
C SER A 188 4.34 -1.70 -14.39
N PHE A 189 4.05 -2.48 -13.36
CA PHE A 189 2.70 -2.60 -12.82
C PHE A 189 2.73 -2.74 -11.31
N SER A 190 1.81 -2.09 -10.63
CA SER A 190 1.56 -2.26 -9.19
C SER A 190 0.07 -2.19 -8.92
N MET A 191 -0.45 -3.09 -8.10
CA MET A 191 -1.87 -3.14 -7.77
C MET A 191 -2.11 -3.70 -6.38
N SER A 192 -3.14 -3.21 -5.70
CA SER A 192 -3.59 -3.80 -4.46
C SER A 192 -4.11 -5.22 -4.69
N TYR A 193 -3.65 -6.16 -3.87
CA TYR A 193 -3.85 -7.60 -4.08
C TYR A 193 -4.38 -8.28 -2.80
N LEU A 194 -4.51 -9.61 -2.79
CA LEU A 194 -4.99 -10.34 -1.62
C LEU A 194 -4.39 -11.75 -1.55
N SER A 195 -3.58 -12.01 -0.51
CA SER A 195 -2.84 -13.27 -0.28
C SER A 195 -2.89 -13.76 1.19
N ILE A 196 -3.87 -13.28 1.97
CA ILE A 196 -4.07 -13.60 3.40
C ILE A 196 -4.01 -15.10 3.72
N PRO A 197 -4.64 -15.99 2.93
CA PRO A 197 -4.76 -17.40 3.32
C PRO A 197 -3.43 -18.11 3.63
N THR A 198 -2.32 -17.60 3.08
CA THR A 198 -0.99 -18.23 3.24
C THR A 198 -0.08 -17.49 4.22
N LEU A 199 -0.47 -16.31 4.72
CA LEU A 199 0.40 -15.46 5.55
C LEU A 199 0.69 -16.04 6.95
N PHE A 200 -0.24 -16.80 7.51
CA PHE A 200 -0.11 -17.33 8.88
C PHE A 200 0.57 -18.71 8.95
N ARG A 201 1.08 -19.22 7.83
CA ARG A 201 1.86 -20.46 7.80
C ARG A 201 3.27 -20.19 8.31
N ASP A 202 3.54 -20.38 9.60
CA ASP A 202 4.80 -19.96 10.24
C ASP A 202 5.84 -21.06 10.39
N ASP A 203 5.41 -22.32 10.31
CA ASP A 203 6.28 -23.48 10.48
C ASP A 203 7.11 -23.78 9.21
N SER A 204 8.34 -24.27 9.38
CA SER A 204 9.24 -24.61 8.27
C SER A 204 8.63 -25.68 7.36
N LEU A 205 7.93 -26.66 7.92
CA LEU A 205 7.21 -27.70 7.17
C LEU A 205 6.05 -27.12 6.35
N GLN A 206 5.29 -26.17 6.92
CA GLN A 206 4.17 -25.52 6.22
C GLN A 206 4.64 -24.60 5.09
N LEU A 207 5.81 -23.99 5.24
CA LEU A 207 6.46 -23.19 4.21
C LEU A 207 6.98 -24.07 3.08
N ALA A 208 7.60 -25.20 3.40
CA ALA A 208 8.00 -26.20 2.42
C ALA A 208 6.79 -26.75 1.66
N ASP A 209 5.70 -27.10 2.35
CA ASP A 209 4.44 -27.51 1.71
C ASP A 209 3.88 -26.44 0.76
N LEU A 210 3.92 -25.16 1.18
CA LEU A 210 3.46 -24.06 0.32
C LEU A 210 4.33 -23.92 -0.95
N PHE A 211 5.64 -24.10 -0.82
CA PHE A 211 6.56 -24.09 -1.96
C PHE A 211 6.36 -25.30 -2.86
N HIS A 212 6.19 -26.50 -2.31
CA HIS A 212 5.87 -27.71 -3.09
C HIS A 212 4.52 -27.60 -3.79
N LYS A 213 3.53 -26.95 -3.17
CA LYS A 213 2.26 -26.63 -3.84
C LYS A 213 2.50 -25.75 -5.07
N PHE A 214 3.39 -24.75 -4.98
CA PHE A 214 3.80 -23.97 -6.13
C PHE A 214 4.47 -24.85 -7.20
N GLU A 215 5.40 -25.72 -6.83
CA GLU A 215 6.08 -26.63 -7.76
C GLU A 215 5.10 -27.55 -8.49
N ASN A 216 4.15 -28.15 -7.77
CA ASN A 216 3.13 -29.06 -8.29
C ASN A 216 2.11 -28.36 -9.20
N ASN A 217 1.75 -27.11 -8.89
CA ASN A 217 0.81 -26.34 -9.71
C ASN A 217 1.32 -26.11 -11.14
N ARG A 218 2.65 -26.13 -11.37
CA ARG A 218 3.25 -25.94 -12.70
C ARG A 218 2.81 -27.02 -13.69
N ALA A 219 2.86 -28.28 -13.29
CA ALA A 219 2.46 -29.40 -14.14
C ALA A 219 0.97 -29.33 -14.49
N ILE A 220 0.12 -28.92 -13.54
CA ILE A 220 -1.33 -28.76 -13.75
C ILE A 220 -1.58 -27.68 -14.81
N ILE A 221 -0.98 -26.50 -14.66
CA ILE A 221 -1.16 -25.37 -15.59
C ILE A 221 -0.61 -25.71 -16.97
N SER A 222 0.53 -26.39 -17.04
CA SER A 222 1.14 -26.81 -18.29
C SER A 222 0.22 -27.72 -19.11
N ARG A 223 -0.35 -28.76 -18.47
CA ARG A 223 -1.28 -29.70 -19.11
C ARG A 223 -2.59 -29.07 -19.59
N GLN A 224 -2.98 -27.94 -19.02
CA GLN A 224 -4.16 -27.21 -19.49
C GLN A 224 -3.88 -26.41 -20.76
N ARG A 225 -2.62 -26.03 -21.00
CA ARG A 225 -2.23 -25.20 -22.14
C ARG A 225 -1.82 -26.01 -23.36
N GLY A 226 -1.56 -27.30 -23.22
CA GLY A 226 -1.26 -28.18 -24.34
C GLY A 226 -1.49 -29.65 -24.00
N VAL A 227 -1.63 -30.48 -25.03
CA VAL A 227 -2.00 -31.90 -24.89
C VAL A 227 -0.82 -32.85 -25.14
N SER A 228 0.14 -32.45 -25.97
CA SER A 228 1.33 -33.26 -26.30
C SER A 228 2.39 -33.17 -25.21
N ILE A 229 3.28 -34.16 -25.12
CA ILE A 229 4.35 -34.21 -24.11
C ILE A 229 5.46 -33.19 -24.40
N HIS A 230 6.00 -32.56 -23.36
CA HIS A 230 7.21 -31.74 -23.45
C HIS A 230 8.44 -32.62 -23.66
N GLU A 231 9.20 -32.36 -24.73
CA GLU A 231 10.30 -33.23 -25.16
C GLU A 231 11.42 -33.36 -24.11
N THR A 232 11.71 -32.29 -23.36
CA THR A 232 12.80 -32.27 -22.36
C THR A 232 12.34 -32.51 -20.91
N ASP A 233 11.12 -32.12 -20.57
CA ASP A 233 10.63 -32.11 -19.17
C ASP A 233 9.73 -33.31 -18.85
N GLY A 234 9.46 -34.17 -19.83
CA GLY A 234 8.73 -35.42 -19.64
C GLY A 234 7.20 -35.27 -19.66
N PRO A 235 6.47 -36.36 -19.36
CA PRO A 235 5.01 -36.47 -19.54
C PRO A 235 4.19 -35.64 -18.55
N GLU A 236 4.83 -35.00 -17.57
CA GLU A 236 4.17 -34.09 -16.63
C GLU A 236 3.85 -32.75 -17.28
N TYR A 237 4.61 -32.35 -18.29
CA TYR A 237 4.51 -31.06 -18.94
C TYR A 237 4.06 -31.19 -20.39
N ALA A 238 3.32 -30.19 -20.87
CA ALA A 238 2.85 -30.10 -22.23
C ALA A 238 3.91 -29.50 -23.17
N LYS A 239 3.86 -29.86 -24.45
CA LYS A 239 4.74 -29.36 -25.51
C LYS A 239 4.73 -27.83 -25.56
N GLY A 240 5.91 -27.22 -25.57
CA GLY A 240 6.06 -25.77 -25.55
C GLY A 240 5.79 -25.11 -24.20
N PHE A 241 5.35 -25.88 -23.20
CA PHE A 241 5.03 -25.39 -21.86
C PHE A 241 5.79 -26.17 -20.77
N GLY A 242 7.12 -26.10 -20.80
CA GLY A 242 8.00 -26.76 -19.84
C GLY A 242 7.95 -26.17 -18.43
N ARG A 243 8.65 -26.85 -17.50
CA ARG A 243 8.58 -26.57 -16.05
C ARG A 243 9.18 -25.24 -15.60
N LYS A 244 10.05 -24.66 -16.43
CA LYS A 244 10.73 -23.37 -16.20
C LYS A 244 10.20 -22.25 -17.08
N GLN A 245 9.20 -22.53 -17.93
CA GLN A 245 8.61 -21.48 -18.75
C GLN A 245 7.91 -20.46 -17.84
N GLN A 246 8.21 -19.19 -18.04
CA GLN A 246 7.66 -18.09 -17.23
C GLN A 246 6.13 -18.08 -17.21
N ASP A 247 5.52 -18.34 -18.36
CA ASP A 247 4.07 -18.37 -18.55
C ASP A 247 3.38 -19.49 -17.75
N ILE A 248 4.13 -20.48 -17.25
CA ILE A 248 3.71 -21.51 -16.29
C ILE A 248 4.10 -21.14 -14.85
N LEU A 249 5.32 -20.61 -14.65
CA LEU A 249 5.84 -20.25 -13.33
C LEU A 249 5.03 -19.14 -12.65
N VAL A 250 4.71 -18.07 -13.38
CA VAL A 250 3.96 -16.93 -12.82
C VAL A 250 2.58 -17.36 -12.32
N PRO A 251 1.70 -18.00 -13.12
CA PRO A 251 0.40 -18.44 -12.63
C PRO A 251 0.51 -19.52 -11.54
N ALA A 252 1.50 -20.40 -11.58
CA ALA A 252 1.72 -21.39 -10.53
C ALA A 252 2.07 -20.70 -9.19
N PHE A 253 2.96 -19.71 -9.23
CA PHE A 253 3.34 -18.92 -8.06
C PHE A 253 2.14 -18.17 -7.49
N LEU A 254 1.43 -17.43 -8.34
CA LEU A 254 0.29 -16.62 -7.90
C LEU A 254 -0.86 -17.48 -7.37
N SER A 255 -1.15 -18.63 -7.98
CA SER A 255 -2.18 -19.57 -7.49
C SER A 255 -1.82 -20.19 -6.14
N ALA A 256 -0.58 -20.63 -5.95
CA ALA A 256 -0.11 -21.20 -4.69
C ALA A 256 -0.19 -20.18 -3.53
N TYR A 257 0.37 -18.99 -3.73
CA TYR A 257 0.45 -17.97 -2.67
C TYR A 257 -0.87 -17.22 -2.41
N THR A 258 -1.85 -17.33 -3.32
CA THR A 258 -3.25 -16.90 -3.05
C THR A 258 -4.18 -18.02 -2.64
N ASN A 259 -3.69 -19.26 -2.58
CA ASN A 259 -4.49 -20.46 -2.31
C ASN A 259 -5.69 -20.62 -3.26
N LYS A 260 -5.53 -20.23 -4.53
CA LYS A 260 -6.52 -20.40 -5.59
C LYS A 260 -6.25 -21.69 -6.38
N SER A 261 -7.28 -22.17 -7.08
CA SER A 261 -7.09 -23.27 -8.03
C SER A 261 -6.13 -22.83 -9.15
N PRO A 262 -5.15 -23.67 -9.52
CA PRO A 262 -4.29 -23.42 -10.68
C PRO A 262 -5.07 -23.44 -12.01
N GLU A 263 -6.27 -24.03 -12.03
CA GLU A 263 -6.93 -24.50 -13.25
C GLU A 263 -7.53 -23.41 -14.18
N ASN A 264 -7.35 -22.11 -13.91
CA ASN A 264 -7.90 -21.02 -14.72
C ASN A 264 -7.07 -19.72 -14.66
N PHE A 265 -5.74 -19.84 -14.51
CA PHE A 265 -4.88 -18.69 -14.27
C PHE A 265 -4.07 -18.33 -15.52
N GLU A 266 -4.56 -17.35 -16.30
CA GLU A 266 -3.83 -16.80 -17.44
C GLU A 266 -2.89 -15.66 -17.01
N LEU A 267 -1.72 -15.58 -17.65
CA LEU A 267 -0.75 -14.52 -17.39
C LEU A 267 -1.29 -13.14 -17.82
N THR A 268 -1.94 -13.10 -18.99
CA THR A 268 -2.53 -11.90 -19.59
C THR A 268 -3.63 -11.29 -18.71
N ASP A 269 -4.24 -12.08 -17.84
CA ASP A 269 -5.27 -11.61 -16.91
C ASP A 269 -4.71 -10.65 -15.86
N MET A 270 -3.42 -10.73 -15.50
CA MET A 270 -2.86 -9.86 -14.46
C MET A 270 -2.98 -8.37 -14.81
N PHE A 271 -2.90 -8.04 -16.11
CA PHE A 271 -3.07 -6.68 -16.62
C PHE A 271 -4.54 -6.27 -16.75
N LYS A 272 -5.50 -7.17 -16.52
CA LYS A 272 -6.94 -6.90 -16.53
C LYS A 272 -7.56 -6.98 -15.15
N TRP A 273 -6.82 -7.44 -14.14
CA TRP A 273 -7.35 -7.59 -12.80
C TRP A 273 -7.84 -6.27 -12.20
N VAL A 274 -8.90 -6.42 -11.40
CA VAL A 274 -9.45 -5.36 -10.57
C VAL A 274 -8.68 -5.34 -9.25
N PRO A 275 -8.22 -4.15 -8.79
CA PRO A 275 -7.53 -4.02 -7.52
C PRO A 275 -8.39 -4.55 -6.37
N ARG A 276 -7.76 -5.30 -5.46
CA ARG A 276 -8.42 -5.83 -4.27
C ARG A 276 -8.40 -4.80 -3.14
N PRO A 277 -9.40 -4.81 -2.25
CA PRO A 277 -9.45 -3.86 -1.15
C PRO A 277 -8.39 -4.18 -0.10
N ASN A 278 -7.64 -3.15 0.27
CA ASN A 278 -6.97 -3.04 1.57
C ASN A 278 -7.96 -2.42 2.55
N TRP A 279 -7.75 -2.63 3.86
CA TRP A 279 -8.62 -2.01 4.86
C TRP A 279 -7.89 -1.61 6.12
N THR A 280 -8.41 -0.58 6.77
CA THR A 280 -8.05 -0.17 8.14
C THR A 280 -9.32 0.02 8.94
N ILE A 281 -9.45 -0.74 10.02
CA ILE A 281 -10.55 -0.69 10.97
C ILE A 281 -10.05 0.00 12.23
N ASN A 282 -10.82 0.96 12.73
CA ASN A 282 -10.56 1.66 13.98
C ASN A 282 -11.85 1.78 14.79
N TYR A 283 -11.80 1.40 16.06
CA TYR A 283 -12.93 1.52 16.98
C TYR A 283 -12.53 2.26 18.26
N ASN A 284 -13.15 3.42 18.50
CA ASN A 284 -12.87 4.28 19.66
C ASN A 284 -14.01 4.32 20.69
N GLY A 285 -15.11 3.60 20.44
CA GLY A 285 -16.36 3.72 21.20
C GLY A 285 -16.34 3.04 22.57
N LEU A 286 -15.38 2.15 22.87
CA LEU A 286 -15.36 1.41 24.14
C LEU A 286 -15.25 2.35 25.35
N SER A 287 -14.52 3.45 25.22
CA SER A 287 -14.36 4.47 26.27
C SER A 287 -15.69 5.10 26.71
N LYS A 288 -16.74 5.01 25.90
CA LYS A 288 -18.06 5.62 26.18
C LYS A 288 -18.99 4.69 26.95
N LEU A 289 -18.63 3.43 27.17
CA LEU A 289 -19.45 2.48 27.91
C LEU A 289 -19.56 2.86 29.40
N PRO A 290 -20.73 2.71 30.06
CA PRO A 290 -20.96 3.19 31.42
C PRO A 290 -19.96 2.69 32.47
N PHE A 291 -19.43 1.47 32.30
CA PHE A 291 -18.46 0.86 33.21
C PHE A 291 -17.00 1.21 32.88
N LEU A 292 -16.70 1.76 31.70
CA LEU A 292 -15.34 2.13 31.27
C LEU A 292 -15.08 3.64 31.28
N LYS A 293 -16.12 4.46 31.08
CA LYS A 293 -16.04 5.92 30.95
C LYS A 293 -15.42 6.65 32.14
N ASP A 294 -15.45 6.03 33.32
CA ASP A 294 -14.97 6.66 34.55
C ASP A 294 -13.46 6.46 34.74
N ILE A 295 -12.92 5.38 34.16
CA ILE A 295 -11.50 5.01 34.25
C ILE A 295 -10.73 5.48 33.01
N PHE A 296 -11.32 5.27 31.83
CA PHE A 296 -10.68 5.48 30.54
C PHE A 296 -11.19 6.75 29.86
N SER A 297 -10.25 7.56 29.35
CA SER A 297 -10.56 8.72 28.52
C SER A 297 -10.60 8.36 27.03
N ASN A 298 -9.82 7.36 26.60
CA ASN A 298 -9.85 6.83 25.24
C ASN A 298 -9.46 5.35 25.23
N ILE A 299 -10.12 4.56 24.37
CA ILE A 299 -9.76 3.17 24.08
C ILE A 299 -9.90 3.01 22.58
N ARG A 300 -8.79 2.87 21.87
CA ARG A 300 -8.72 2.63 20.43
C ARG A 300 -8.34 1.18 20.18
N ILE A 301 -9.14 0.48 19.40
CA ILE A 301 -8.79 -0.81 18.81
C ILE A 301 -8.59 -0.59 17.32
N SER A 302 -7.43 -0.97 16.79
CA SER A 302 -7.07 -0.80 15.39
C SER A 302 -6.66 -2.11 14.75
N HIS A 303 -7.02 -2.30 13.48
CA HIS A 303 -6.59 -3.41 12.64
C HIS A 303 -6.40 -2.89 11.22
N GLY A 304 -5.26 -3.18 10.60
CA GLY A 304 -4.96 -2.73 9.25
C GLY A 304 -4.38 -3.87 8.43
N TYR A 305 -4.87 -4.05 7.21
CA TYR A 305 -4.33 -4.97 6.21
C TYR A 305 -4.03 -4.23 4.92
N LYS A 306 -2.81 -4.42 4.41
CA LYS A 306 -2.38 -3.90 3.12
C LYS A 306 -1.62 -4.97 2.35
N ASN A 307 -1.94 -5.13 1.07
CA ASN A 307 -1.24 -6.02 0.17
C ASN A 307 -1.07 -5.40 -1.21
N THR A 308 0.13 -5.49 -1.75
CA THR A 308 0.50 -4.97 -3.06
C THR A 308 1.20 -6.06 -3.87
N LEU A 309 0.72 -6.30 -5.08
CA LEU A 309 1.40 -7.09 -6.11
C LEU A 309 2.08 -6.10 -7.07
N SER A 310 3.37 -6.30 -7.34
CA SER A 310 4.12 -5.46 -8.29
C SER A 310 5.03 -6.27 -9.21
N VAL A 311 5.10 -5.81 -10.45
CA VAL A 311 6.06 -6.18 -11.48
C VAL A 311 6.91 -4.95 -11.75
N ASN A 312 8.19 -5.00 -11.36
CA ASN A 312 9.10 -3.86 -11.49
C ASN A 312 9.38 -3.50 -12.94
N SER A 313 9.54 -4.51 -13.80
CA SER A 313 9.64 -4.35 -15.24
C SER A 313 9.04 -5.56 -15.94
N PHE A 314 8.37 -5.31 -17.06
CA PHE A 314 8.08 -6.30 -18.09
C PHE A 314 8.56 -5.74 -19.43
N GLU A 315 9.04 -6.60 -20.31
CA GLU A 315 9.48 -6.23 -21.66
C GLU A 315 8.88 -7.20 -22.68
N SER A 316 8.42 -6.73 -23.83
CA SER A 316 7.98 -7.62 -24.92
C SER A 316 9.12 -8.48 -25.43
N ASP A 317 8.91 -9.79 -25.59
CA ASP A 317 9.90 -10.67 -26.22
C ASP A 317 9.94 -10.41 -27.73
N LEU A 318 11.14 -10.13 -28.27
CA LEU A 318 11.32 -9.93 -29.71
C LEU A 318 11.22 -11.21 -30.53
N SER A 319 11.43 -12.37 -29.90
CA SER A 319 11.37 -13.67 -30.57
C SER A 319 9.92 -14.17 -30.70
N TYR A 320 9.00 -13.59 -29.93
CA TYR A 320 7.58 -13.92 -29.98
C TYR A 320 6.90 -13.37 -31.24
N THR A 321 6.18 -14.23 -31.94
CA THR A 321 5.33 -13.88 -33.08
C THR A 321 4.00 -14.64 -33.03
N ASP A 322 2.89 -13.93 -33.08
CA ASP A 322 1.55 -14.53 -33.05
C ASP A 322 1.01 -14.86 -34.45
N TYR A 323 1.83 -14.65 -35.48
CA TYR A 323 1.49 -14.79 -36.89
C TYR A 323 2.34 -15.85 -37.58
N ASP A 324 1.67 -16.81 -38.21
CA ASP A 324 2.30 -17.78 -39.07
C ASP A 324 2.26 -17.29 -40.53
N PRO A 325 3.41 -16.87 -41.10
CA PRO A 325 3.47 -16.42 -42.49
C PRO A 325 3.25 -17.54 -43.51
N ILE A 326 3.43 -18.81 -43.12
CA ILE A 326 3.29 -19.97 -44.02
C ILE A 326 1.81 -20.23 -44.30
N ASN A 327 1.01 -20.28 -43.24
CA ASN A 327 -0.41 -20.58 -43.33
C ASN A 327 -1.30 -19.32 -43.36
N ASN A 328 -0.71 -18.13 -43.21
CA ASN A 328 -1.42 -16.84 -43.15
C ASN A 328 -2.52 -16.82 -42.05
N ILE A 329 -2.22 -17.43 -40.90
CA ILE A 329 -3.12 -17.52 -39.74
C ILE A 329 -2.48 -16.89 -38.50
N LYS A 330 -3.33 -16.42 -37.58
CA LYS A 330 -2.92 -15.98 -36.25
C LYS A 330 -3.05 -17.15 -35.27
N ASP A 331 -1.96 -17.89 -35.06
CA ASP A 331 -1.91 -19.09 -34.20
C ASP A 331 -1.47 -18.77 -32.76
N GLY A 332 -1.25 -17.49 -32.45
CA GLY A 332 -0.92 -17.06 -31.10
C GLY A 332 0.43 -17.60 -30.63
N GLN A 333 0.51 -17.93 -29.34
CA GLN A 333 1.75 -18.43 -28.73
C GLN A 333 2.17 -19.81 -29.26
N GLN A 334 1.23 -20.66 -29.68
CA GLN A 334 1.50 -22.04 -30.09
C GLN A 334 2.10 -22.18 -31.50
N ASN A 335 2.24 -21.06 -32.20
CA ASN A 335 2.93 -20.98 -33.49
C ASN A 335 4.27 -21.72 -33.45
N GLN A 336 4.55 -22.57 -34.43
CA GLN A 336 5.81 -23.33 -34.52
C GLN A 336 7.05 -22.44 -34.50
N ARG A 337 6.94 -21.19 -34.99
CA ARG A 337 8.05 -20.21 -34.95
C ARG A 337 8.39 -19.72 -33.55
N ASN A 338 7.48 -19.88 -32.59
CA ASN A 338 7.71 -19.50 -31.21
C ASN A 338 8.43 -20.59 -30.41
N LEU A 339 8.63 -21.78 -30.96
CA LEU A 339 9.26 -22.89 -30.26
C LEU A 339 10.78 -22.69 -30.23
N ASP A 340 11.32 -22.43 -29.05
CA ASP A 340 12.77 -22.35 -28.82
C ASP A 340 13.42 -23.74 -29.02
N THR A 341 14.45 -23.80 -29.85
CA THR A 341 15.14 -25.06 -30.17
C THR A 341 16.01 -25.59 -29.02
N ILE A 342 16.33 -24.75 -28.04
CA ILE A 342 17.15 -25.15 -26.89
C ILE A 342 16.24 -25.66 -25.77
N SER A 343 15.33 -24.82 -25.30
CA SER A 343 14.49 -25.15 -24.14
C SER A 343 13.21 -25.91 -24.49
N HIS A 344 12.85 -25.99 -25.78
CA HIS A 344 11.60 -26.57 -26.29
C HIS A 344 10.34 -25.88 -25.72
N ASN A 345 10.49 -24.64 -25.23
CA ASN A 345 9.39 -23.80 -24.75
C ASN A 345 8.95 -22.80 -25.82
N TYR A 346 7.68 -22.38 -25.76
CA TYR A 346 7.22 -21.24 -26.53
C TYR A 346 7.72 -19.93 -25.92
N TYR A 347 8.19 -18.99 -26.75
CA TYR A 347 8.47 -17.62 -26.34
C TYR A 347 7.23 -16.99 -25.68
N SER A 348 7.45 -16.23 -24.61
CA SER A 348 6.38 -15.53 -23.88
C SER A 348 6.13 -14.18 -24.52
N GLN A 349 4.89 -13.67 -24.50
CA GLN A 349 4.61 -12.35 -25.08
C GLN A 349 5.41 -11.23 -24.38
N PHE A 350 5.53 -11.35 -23.06
CA PHE A 350 6.32 -10.47 -22.21
C PHE A 350 7.29 -11.28 -21.37
N LEU A 351 8.50 -10.77 -21.19
CA LEU A 351 9.49 -11.23 -20.24
C LEU A 351 9.31 -10.45 -18.93
N LEU A 352 9.13 -11.17 -17.83
CA LEU A 352 8.97 -10.68 -16.47
C LEU A 352 10.13 -11.20 -15.62
N PRO A 353 11.14 -10.38 -15.30
CA PRO A 353 12.28 -10.83 -14.50
C PRO A 353 11.89 -11.28 -13.08
N SER A 354 10.95 -10.56 -12.46
CA SER A 354 10.48 -10.88 -11.10
C SER A 354 9.09 -10.35 -10.80
N ILE A 355 8.42 -11.01 -9.85
CA ILE A 355 7.17 -10.57 -9.24
C ILE A 355 7.39 -10.41 -7.74
N ILE A 356 6.86 -9.31 -7.19
CA ILE A 356 6.92 -9.01 -5.76
C ILE A 356 5.50 -8.95 -5.20
N ILE A 357 5.25 -9.66 -4.10
CA ILE A 357 4.04 -9.55 -3.28
C ILE A 357 4.44 -9.05 -1.89
N GLU A 358 4.01 -7.85 -1.55
CA GLU A 358 4.19 -7.26 -0.23
C GLU A 358 2.88 -7.27 0.53
N GLU A 359 2.84 -8.02 1.63
CA GLU A 359 1.68 -8.18 2.47
C GLU A 359 1.99 -7.76 3.91
N SER A 360 1.11 -6.97 4.52
CA SER A 360 1.30 -6.49 5.89
C SER A 360 -0.02 -6.34 6.64
N PHE A 361 -0.03 -6.86 7.85
CA PHE A 361 -0.95 -6.44 8.89
C PHE A 361 -0.27 -5.41 9.78
N SER A 362 -0.71 -4.15 9.71
CA SER A 362 -0.09 -3.04 10.42
C SER A 362 -1.14 -2.13 11.07
N PRO A 363 -1.50 -2.40 12.34
CA PRO A 363 -1.25 -3.65 13.08
C PRO A 363 -2.27 -4.74 12.74
N LEU A 364 -1.94 -6.01 12.95
CA LEU A 364 -2.93 -7.10 13.02
C LEU A 364 -3.90 -6.86 14.17
N ILE A 365 -3.36 -6.50 15.34
CA ILE A 365 -4.13 -6.07 16.50
C ILE A 365 -3.37 -4.92 17.13
N GLY A 366 -3.99 -3.75 17.17
CA GLY A 366 -3.50 -2.59 17.90
C GLY A 366 -4.50 -2.19 18.97
N ILE A 367 -4.02 -1.92 20.18
CA ILE A 367 -4.83 -1.48 21.31
C ILE A 367 -4.12 -0.28 21.93
N ASP A 368 -4.78 0.88 21.97
CA ASP A 368 -4.29 2.06 22.68
C ASP A 368 -5.31 2.48 23.73
N ILE A 369 -4.89 2.50 24.97
CA ILE A 369 -5.71 2.84 26.13
C ILE A 369 -5.12 4.08 26.78
N LYS A 370 -5.95 5.10 26.97
CA LYS A 370 -5.63 6.28 27.77
C LYS A 370 -6.60 6.39 28.93
N THR A 371 -6.08 6.54 30.14
CA THR A 371 -6.88 6.77 31.34
C THR A 371 -7.12 8.25 31.59
N LYS A 372 -7.97 8.59 32.56
CA LYS A 372 -8.13 9.98 33.03
C LYS A 372 -6.94 10.48 33.86
N ASN A 373 -6.11 9.57 34.37
CA ASN A 373 -4.91 9.89 35.16
C ASN A 373 -3.65 10.02 34.29
N ASP A 374 -3.82 10.29 32.99
CA ASP A 374 -2.72 10.43 32.01
C ASP A 374 -1.76 9.22 31.96
N MET A 375 -2.30 8.01 32.19
CA MET A 375 -1.62 6.74 31.88
C MET A 375 -2.05 6.27 30.49
N ASN A 376 -1.07 6.01 29.63
CA ASN A 376 -1.17 5.49 28.27
C ASN A 376 -0.60 4.06 28.25
N ILE A 377 -1.36 3.13 27.68
CA ILE A 377 -0.92 1.75 27.43
C ILE A 377 -1.17 1.48 25.96
N SER A 378 -0.13 1.06 25.23
CA SER A 378 -0.22 0.70 23.82
C SER A 378 0.29 -0.72 23.61
N PHE A 379 -0.42 -1.48 22.80
CA PHE A 379 0.01 -2.79 22.32
C PHE A 379 -0.20 -2.86 20.81
N SER A 380 0.80 -3.30 20.07
CA SER A 380 0.75 -3.47 18.62
C SER A 380 1.36 -4.80 18.23
N TYR A 381 0.56 -5.62 17.56
CA TYR A 381 1.04 -6.82 16.90
C TYR A 381 1.05 -6.59 15.39
N THR A 382 2.23 -6.50 14.78
CA THR A 382 2.40 -6.28 13.33
C THR A 382 3.06 -7.50 12.68
N LYS A 383 2.52 -7.93 11.55
CA LYS A 383 3.01 -9.09 10.78
C LYS A 383 3.16 -8.71 9.32
N LYS A 384 4.32 -8.97 8.73
CA LYS A 384 4.64 -8.62 7.34
C LYS A 384 5.27 -9.81 6.62
N ARG A 385 5.03 -9.89 5.31
CA ARG A 385 5.67 -10.83 4.40
C ARG A 385 5.95 -10.12 3.07
N SER A 386 7.15 -10.32 2.56
CA SER A 386 7.56 -9.93 1.22
C SER A 386 8.00 -11.19 0.48
N LEU A 387 7.37 -11.48 -0.65
CA LEU A 387 7.70 -12.59 -1.54
C LEU A 387 8.25 -11.99 -2.83
N GLN A 388 9.50 -12.30 -3.16
CA GLN A 388 10.13 -11.90 -4.40
C GLN A 388 10.50 -13.15 -5.19
N MET A 389 9.70 -13.47 -6.21
CA MET A 389 9.98 -14.57 -7.12
C MET A 389 10.78 -14.05 -8.30
N GLY A 390 12.00 -14.56 -8.49
CA GLY A 390 12.84 -14.31 -9.66
C GLY A 390 12.64 -15.41 -10.71
N PHE A 391 12.16 -15.04 -11.90
CA PHE A 391 11.93 -15.99 -12.99
C PHE A 391 13.17 -16.24 -13.85
N ILE A 392 14.23 -15.45 -13.66
CA ILE A 392 15.55 -15.66 -14.30
C ILE A 392 16.42 -16.58 -13.44
N SER A 393 16.48 -16.32 -12.12
CA SER A 393 17.25 -17.11 -11.16
C SER A 393 16.52 -18.36 -10.66
N TYR A 394 15.21 -18.47 -10.91
CA TYR A 394 14.33 -19.53 -10.40
C TYR A 394 14.39 -19.65 -8.87
N GLU A 395 14.34 -18.49 -8.22
CA GLU A 395 14.59 -18.34 -6.79
C GLU A 395 13.48 -17.51 -6.16
N LEU A 396 12.92 -17.98 -5.05
CA LEU A 396 11.96 -17.24 -4.23
C LEU A 396 12.62 -16.76 -2.94
N ALA A 397 12.83 -15.46 -2.84
CA ALA A 397 13.21 -14.81 -1.60
C ALA A 397 11.95 -14.43 -0.81
N GLU A 398 11.77 -15.03 0.36
CA GLU A 398 10.67 -14.79 1.29
C GLU A 398 11.19 -14.11 2.56
N THR A 399 10.88 -12.83 2.74
CA THR A 399 11.17 -12.09 3.98
C THR A 399 9.92 -11.99 4.83
N ARG A 400 10.01 -12.41 6.09
CA ARG A 400 8.93 -12.38 7.07
C ARG A 400 9.36 -11.57 8.27
N SER A 401 8.43 -10.78 8.79
CA SER A 401 8.66 -9.92 9.95
C SER A 401 7.47 -10.00 10.89
N THR A 402 7.74 -10.30 12.15
CA THR A 402 6.74 -10.38 13.22
C THR A 402 7.21 -9.45 14.32
N THR A 403 6.40 -8.45 14.66
CA THR A 403 6.76 -7.41 15.64
C THR A 403 5.66 -7.28 16.69
N LEU A 404 6.06 -7.33 17.95
CA LEU A 404 5.20 -7.15 19.11
C LEU A 404 5.74 -5.96 19.90
N ASP A 405 5.01 -4.87 19.88
CA ASP A 405 5.36 -3.65 20.61
C ASP A 405 4.39 -3.46 21.77
N PHE A 406 4.94 -3.26 22.96
CA PHE A 406 4.22 -2.86 24.15
C PHE A 406 4.82 -1.54 24.63
N GLY A 407 3.96 -0.55 24.88
CA GLY A 407 4.35 0.76 25.39
C GLY A 407 3.52 1.09 26.61
N PHE A 408 4.17 1.65 27.61
CA PHE A 408 3.57 2.17 28.82
C PHE A 408 4.14 3.55 29.10
N ASP A 409 3.28 4.54 29.24
CA ASP A 409 3.65 5.91 29.57
C ASP A 409 2.70 6.42 30.66
N TRP A 410 3.25 6.90 31.77
CA TRP A 410 2.47 7.46 32.85
C TRP A 410 3.03 8.79 33.31
N LYS A 411 2.22 9.83 33.11
CA LYS A 411 2.49 11.17 33.60
C LYS A 411 1.88 11.39 34.98
N MET A 412 2.71 11.30 36.01
CA MET A 412 2.35 11.61 37.38
C MET A 412 2.53 13.11 37.65
N LYS A 413 1.43 13.81 37.92
CA LYS A 413 1.47 15.25 38.25
C LYS A 413 1.77 15.46 39.73
N ASN A 414 2.44 16.56 40.05
CA ASN A 414 2.66 17.02 41.43
C ASN A 414 3.47 16.03 42.30
N VAL A 415 4.46 15.37 41.72
CA VAL A 415 5.39 14.51 42.45
C VAL A 415 6.46 15.35 43.14
N ARG A 416 6.80 14.98 44.38
CA ARG A 416 7.85 15.63 45.16
C ARG A 416 8.93 14.61 45.49
N ILE A 417 10.12 14.82 44.94
CA ILE A 417 11.29 13.97 45.18
C ILE A 417 12.17 14.66 46.23
N GLY A 418 12.18 14.11 47.45
CA GLY A 418 12.76 14.76 48.64
C GLY A 418 14.28 14.95 48.64
N PHE A 419 15.01 14.31 47.71
CA PHE A 419 16.46 14.43 47.59
C PHE A 419 16.93 15.44 46.52
N LEU A 420 16.02 16.03 45.73
CA LEU A 420 16.38 17.03 44.73
C LEU A 420 16.40 18.45 45.33
N PRO A 421 17.38 19.30 44.94
CA PRO A 421 17.56 20.63 45.52
C PRO A 421 16.32 21.50 45.29
N GLY A 422 15.75 22.02 46.38
CA GLY A 422 14.53 22.85 46.38
C GLY A 422 13.36 22.31 47.21
N PHE A 423 13.44 21.06 47.67
CA PHE A 423 12.34 20.35 48.36
C PHE A 423 12.72 19.62 49.66
N ASN A 424 13.79 20.04 50.36
CA ASN A 424 14.17 19.45 51.66
C ASN A 424 12.99 19.47 52.65
N SER A 425 12.45 18.27 52.89
CA SER A 425 11.33 17.97 53.79
C SER A 425 11.66 18.15 55.29
N ALA A 426 12.80 18.76 55.61
CA ALA A 426 13.18 19.13 56.98
C ALA A 426 12.54 20.46 57.43
N ALA A 427 12.11 21.34 56.51
CA ALA A 427 11.51 22.62 56.86
C ALA A 427 10.00 22.55 57.17
N ASN A 428 9.31 21.46 56.82
CA ASN A 428 7.85 21.32 57.05
C ASN A 428 7.47 20.45 58.26
N LYS A 429 8.43 19.98 59.06
CA LYS A 429 8.16 19.15 60.25
C LYS A 429 8.06 19.93 61.57
N LYS A 430 8.16 21.27 61.54
CA LYS A 430 7.99 22.13 62.72
C LYS A 430 7.11 23.35 62.43
N LYS A 431 5.80 23.16 62.49
CA LYS A 431 4.81 24.09 63.07
C LYS A 431 3.39 23.60 62.76
N ALA A 432 2.92 22.66 63.58
CA ALA A 432 1.49 22.41 63.77
C ALA A 432 1.14 22.77 65.22
N SER A 433 1.31 24.04 65.57
CA SER A 433 0.55 24.67 66.65
C SER A 433 0.43 26.16 66.33
N SER A 434 -0.77 26.68 66.60
CA SER A 434 -1.22 28.08 66.45
C SER A 434 -1.91 28.41 65.12
N LYS A 435 -3.25 28.39 65.22
CA LYS A 435 -4.22 29.11 64.39
C LYS A 435 -3.70 30.48 63.95
N LYS A 436 -3.78 30.79 62.65
CA LYS A 436 -4.16 32.11 62.12
C LYS A 436 -4.52 32.03 60.64
N GLU A 437 -5.53 32.81 60.30
CA GLU A 437 -6.26 32.91 59.03
C GLU A 437 -5.42 33.47 57.87
N GLU A 438 -5.87 33.07 56.68
CA GLU A 438 -5.86 33.85 55.43
C GLU A 438 -4.56 34.53 54.98
N GLU A 439 -3.65 33.73 54.44
CA GLU A 439 -2.92 34.11 53.23
C GLU A 439 -2.82 32.89 52.32
N LYS A 440 -3.20 33.06 51.05
CA LYS A 440 -3.09 32.07 49.97
C LYS A 440 -1.60 31.79 49.71
N SER A 441 -0.97 31.03 50.59
CA SER A 441 0.36 30.51 50.37
C SER A 441 0.31 29.65 49.11
N ASN A 442 1.05 30.06 48.08
CA ASN A 442 1.35 29.26 46.91
C ASN A 442 1.99 27.96 47.39
N ALA A 443 1.18 26.95 47.71
CA ALA A 443 1.65 25.61 47.99
C ALA A 443 2.48 25.20 46.77
N LYS A 444 3.82 25.15 46.93
CA LYS A 444 4.77 24.80 45.86
C LYS A 444 4.23 23.57 45.14
N ARG A 445 3.66 23.75 43.95
CA ARG A 445 3.22 22.65 43.11
C ARG A 445 4.46 21.81 42.84
N GLY A 446 4.38 20.52 43.19
CA GLY A 446 5.36 19.54 42.77
C GLY A 446 5.39 19.46 41.26
N ASN A 447 6.46 18.89 40.73
CA ASN A 447 6.65 18.84 39.29
C ASN A 447 6.08 17.54 38.72
N ASP A 448 6.05 17.48 37.40
CA ASP A 448 5.59 16.31 36.68
C ASP A 448 6.72 15.27 36.56
N LEU A 449 6.37 14.00 36.77
CA LEU A 449 7.20 12.82 36.59
C LEU A 449 6.58 11.97 35.48
N ASP A 450 7.30 11.77 34.39
CA ASP A 450 6.89 10.88 33.30
C ASP A 450 7.67 9.57 33.41
N ILE A 451 6.95 8.46 33.47
CA ILE A 451 7.53 7.11 33.47
C ILE A 451 7.21 6.49 32.11
N LEU A 452 8.23 6.13 31.35
CA LEU A 452 8.12 5.48 30.05
C LEU A 452 8.71 4.08 30.13
N PHE A 453 8.06 3.13 29.49
CA PHE A 453 8.54 1.77 29.33
C PHE A 453 8.09 1.24 27.98
N ASP A 454 9.05 1.04 27.09
CA ASP A 454 8.82 0.43 25.79
C ASP A 454 9.49 -0.94 25.72
N LEU A 455 8.75 -1.93 25.23
CA LEU A 455 9.19 -3.30 25.02
C LEU A 455 8.84 -3.69 23.59
N SER A 456 9.84 -4.06 22.80
CA SER A 456 9.66 -4.50 21.41
C SER A 456 10.33 -5.85 21.21
N PHE A 457 9.56 -6.81 20.69
CA PHE A 457 10.08 -8.07 20.16
C PHE A 457 9.90 -8.08 18.66
N ALA A 458 10.99 -8.22 17.92
CA ALA A 458 10.96 -8.29 16.46
C ALA A 458 11.66 -9.56 15.99
N ASP A 459 10.96 -10.36 15.20
CA ASP A 459 11.50 -11.56 14.54
C ASP A 459 11.49 -11.31 13.03
N ASN A 460 12.68 -11.15 12.46
CA ASN A 460 12.87 -10.91 11.04
C ASN A 460 13.66 -12.07 10.44
N LEU A 461 13.10 -12.74 9.44
CA LEU A 461 13.73 -13.88 8.77
C LEU A 461 13.57 -13.76 7.26
N THR A 462 14.65 -13.95 6.53
CA THR A 462 14.65 -14.09 5.07
C THR A 462 15.05 -15.51 4.71
N LEU A 463 14.12 -16.22 4.09
CA LEU A 463 14.30 -17.56 3.56
C LEU A 463 14.43 -17.48 2.05
N ASN A 464 15.23 -18.38 1.51
CA ASN A 464 15.43 -18.51 0.10
C ASN A 464 15.07 -19.92 -0.36
N HIS A 465 14.20 -20.03 -1.35
CA HIS A 465 13.76 -21.29 -1.92
C HIS A 465 14.23 -21.38 -3.36
N LEU A 466 14.95 -22.46 -3.69
CA LEU A 466 15.43 -22.73 -5.05
C LEU A 466 14.50 -23.75 -5.71
N LEU A 467 14.07 -23.44 -6.93
CA LEU A 467 13.15 -24.29 -7.69
C LEU A 467 13.82 -25.61 -8.11
N ASP A 468 13.07 -26.71 -8.07
CA ASP A 468 13.52 -28.06 -8.44
C ASP A 468 14.70 -28.57 -7.60
N GLN A 469 14.89 -28.03 -6.39
CA GLN A 469 15.92 -28.47 -5.45
C GLN A 469 15.30 -29.00 -4.16
N GLU A 470 15.65 -30.23 -3.80
CA GLU A 470 15.25 -30.84 -2.52
C GLU A 470 15.98 -30.25 -1.29
N ALA A 471 16.86 -29.26 -1.50
CA ALA A 471 17.66 -28.65 -0.43
C ALA A 471 16.84 -27.80 0.56
N GLY A 472 15.54 -27.61 0.30
CA GLY A 472 14.61 -26.87 1.15
C GLY A 472 14.95 -25.38 1.28
N ALA A 473 14.18 -24.69 2.13
CA ALA A 473 14.34 -23.26 2.40
C ALA A 473 15.65 -22.98 3.14
N ARG A 474 16.50 -22.09 2.60
CA ARG A 474 17.76 -21.67 3.22
C ARG A 474 17.62 -20.30 3.84
N ALA A 475 17.91 -20.17 5.13
CA ALA A 475 17.97 -18.85 5.77
C ALA A 475 19.20 -18.07 5.26
N THR A 476 18.97 -16.92 4.64
CA THR A 476 20.04 -16.06 4.08
C THR A 476 20.36 -14.88 4.98
N ARG A 477 19.36 -14.38 5.72
CA ARG A 477 19.50 -13.28 6.68
C ARG A 477 18.35 -13.32 7.68
N GLY A 478 18.58 -12.75 8.86
CA GLY A 478 17.51 -12.51 9.82
C GLY A 478 18.06 -12.35 11.22
N SER A 479 17.25 -11.79 12.12
CA SER A 479 17.53 -11.79 13.55
C SER A 479 16.26 -11.72 14.38
N LYS A 480 16.36 -12.27 15.59
CA LYS A 480 15.44 -12.03 16.70
C LYS A 480 15.99 -10.90 17.54
N ASP A 481 15.25 -9.80 17.58
CA ASP A 481 15.60 -8.57 18.29
C ASP A 481 14.65 -8.40 19.48
N ILE A 482 15.22 -8.11 20.64
CA ILE A 482 14.50 -7.74 21.85
C ILE A 482 15.02 -6.38 22.29
N THR A 483 14.14 -5.41 22.41
CA THR A 483 14.46 -4.06 22.88
C THR A 483 13.62 -3.73 24.10
N ILE A 484 14.26 -3.25 25.16
CA ILE A 484 13.63 -2.82 26.40
C ILE A 484 14.19 -1.43 26.71
N SER A 485 13.32 -0.42 26.76
CA SER A 485 13.70 0.98 26.90
C SER A 485 12.91 1.69 28.01
N PRO A 486 13.14 1.36 29.30
CA PRO A 486 12.63 2.16 30.40
C PRO A 486 13.31 3.53 30.45
N ALA A 487 12.49 4.57 30.68
CA ALA A 487 12.97 5.90 30.98
C ALA A 487 12.10 6.58 32.05
N ILE A 488 12.73 7.42 32.85
CA ILE A 488 12.05 8.27 33.83
C ILE A 488 12.48 9.69 33.56
N ARG A 489 11.53 10.58 33.33
CA ARG A 489 11.76 12.01 33.16
C ARG A 489 11.14 12.76 34.33
N TYR A 490 11.90 13.67 34.91
CA TYR A 490 11.42 14.57 35.95
C TYR A 490 11.75 16.01 35.56
N ASP A 491 10.74 16.85 35.49
CA ASP A 491 10.95 18.27 35.26
C ASP A 491 11.34 18.91 36.61
N ILE A 492 12.54 19.48 36.76
CA ILE A 492 12.94 20.16 38.01
C ILE A 492 12.29 21.54 38.10
N ASN A 493 12.27 22.25 36.99
CA ASN A 493 11.60 23.54 36.83
C ASN A 493 11.28 23.73 35.34
N LYS A 494 10.76 24.91 34.95
CA LYS A 494 10.41 25.20 33.54
C LYS A 494 11.60 25.13 32.57
N ASN A 495 12.83 25.22 33.09
CA ASN A 495 14.05 25.37 32.32
C ASN A 495 14.95 24.13 32.39
N VAL A 496 14.76 23.24 33.37
CA VAL A 496 15.64 22.10 33.62
C VAL A 496 14.81 20.83 33.72
N ASN A 497 15.06 19.88 32.81
CA ASN A 497 14.50 18.53 32.87
C ASN A 497 15.62 17.49 33.00
N LEU A 498 15.39 16.50 33.87
CA LEU A 498 16.22 15.32 34.00
C LEU A 498 15.54 14.14 33.31
N ARG A 499 16.30 13.36 32.56
CA ARG A 499 15.86 12.07 32.02
C ARG A 499 16.90 11.01 32.36
N PHE A 500 16.48 10.02 33.12
CA PHE A 500 17.22 8.77 33.27
C PHE A 500 16.66 7.76 32.27
N PHE A 501 17.52 7.04 31.56
CA PHE A 501 17.10 6.02 30.61
C PHE A 501 18.06 4.84 30.62
N VAL A 502 17.52 3.66 30.32
CA VAL A 502 18.29 2.45 30.04
C VAL A 502 17.70 1.81 28.79
N ASP A 503 18.51 1.68 27.74
CA ASP A 503 18.17 0.99 26.51
C ASP A 503 18.93 -0.34 26.48
N PHE A 504 18.21 -1.43 26.64
CA PHE A 504 18.71 -2.78 26.45
C PHE A 504 18.27 -3.29 25.08
N ARG A 505 19.21 -3.73 24.26
CA ARG A 505 18.95 -4.38 22.98
C ARG A 505 19.73 -5.69 22.89
N LYS A 506 19.02 -6.78 22.62
CA LYS A 506 19.60 -8.10 22.29
C LYS A 506 19.22 -8.43 20.86
N GLN A 507 20.21 -8.70 20.01
CA GLN A 507 20.03 -9.13 18.63
C GLN A 507 20.66 -10.52 18.46
N GLU A 508 19.85 -11.49 18.05
CA GLU A 508 20.25 -12.89 17.87
C GLU A 508 20.03 -13.28 16.40
N PRO A 509 21.10 -13.35 15.58
CA PRO A 509 20.97 -13.63 14.16
C PRO A 509 20.63 -15.10 13.89
N TYR A 510 19.90 -15.36 12.80
CA TYR A 510 19.57 -16.71 12.34
C TYR A 510 20.69 -17.40 11.55
N VAL A 511 21.60 -16.61 11.00
CA VAL A 511 22.70 -17.08 10.15
C VAL A 511 24.01 -17.13 10.94
N SER A 512 24.80 -18.17 10.71
CA SER A 512 26.07 -18.43 11.43
C SER A 512 27.19 -17.44 11.09
N ASN A 513 27.04 -16.67 10.01
CA ASN A 513 27.99 -15.63 9.60
C ASN A 513 27.89 -14.34 10.43
N SER A 514 26.95 -14.27 11.38
CA SER A 514 26.69 -13.10 12.21
C SER A 514 26.74 -13.47 13.69
N TYR A 515 27.24 -12.57 14.52
CA TYR A 515 27.36 -12.80 15.96
C TYR A 515 26.16 -12.23 16.72
N LYS A 516 25.82 -12.88 17.83
CA LYS A 516 24.87 -12.35 18.80
C LYS A 516 25.43 -11.09 19.44
N VAL A 517 24.66 -10.00 19.40
CA VAL A 517 25.04 -8.72 19.99
C VAL A 517 24.09 -8.38 21.13
N VAL A 518 24.64 -8.02 22.28
CA VAL A 518 23.90 -7.47 23.42
C VAL A 518 24.48 -6.09 23.70
N THR A 519 23.63 -5.08 23.69
CA THR A 519 24.01 -3.71 23.96
C THR A 519 23.11 -3.16 25.05
N THR A 520 23.73 -2.65 26.11
CA THR A 520 23.03 -1.92 27.17
C THR A 520 23.61 -0.52 27.19
N LYS A 521 22.77 0.49 26.98
CA LYS A 521 23.13 1.89 27.12
C LYS A 521 22.31 2.45 28.26
N GLY A 522 22.92 3.23 29.13
CA GLY A 522 22.20 3.92 30.19
C GLY A 522 22.84 5.27 30.42
N GLY A 523 22.05 6.23 30.85
CA GLY A 523 22.56 7.56 31.08
C GLY A 523 21.57 8.49 31.77
N LEU A 524 22.14 9.58 32.28
CA LEU A 524 21.40 10.74 32.74
C LEU A 524 21.55 11.83 31.69
N THR A 525 20.43 12.29 31.13
CA THR A 525 20.38 13.46 30.27
C THR A 525 19.82 14.63 31.07
N ILE A 526 20.57 15.72 31.12
CA ILE A 526 20.13 17.00 31.67
C ILE A 526 19.89 17.91 30.47
N ARG A 527 18.67 18.40 30.30
CA ARG A 527 18.39 19.42 29.29
C ARG A 527 18.04 20.73 29.99
N ILE A 528 18.75 21.77 29.59
CA ILE A 528 18.61 23.13 30.10
C ILE A 528 18.09 23.98 28.94
N SER A 529 16.92 24.57 29.10
CA SER A 529 16.33 25.53 28.17
C SER A 529 16.54 26.92 28.75
N LEU A 530 17.35 27.72 28.06
CA LEU A 530 17.57 29.12 28.40
C LEU A 530 16.46 29.93 27.70
N GLU A 531 15.57 30.51 28.48
CA GLU A 531 14.63 31.55 28.02
C GLU A 531 15.20 32.92 28.38
#